data_AF-A0A1X0NF38-F1
#
_entry.id   AF-A0A1X0NF38-F1
#
_cell.length_a   1.000
_cell.length_b   1.000
_cell.length_c   1.000
_cell.angle_alpha   90.00
_cell.angle_beta   90.00
_cell.angle_gamma   90.00
#
_symmetry.space_group_name_H-M   'P 1'
#
loop_
_entity.id
_entity.type
_entity.pdbx_description
1 polymer ?
#
loop_
_entity_poly.entity_id
_entity_poly.type
_entity_poly.pdbx_seq_one_letter_code
_entity_poly.pdbx_strand_id
1 'polypeptide(L)'
;MTTMFVQLRRVVYLLVLLQCCTCLAPVEASGDMGDVHDEPKKVGEEKWQEGLEMLVDSAYVMFVQGRGCLTVWKEVAVECNKSTKGLPTVVKGIEGPVKELEGIKVFVVSPVEAKKVDGVVERIFTAVQATVDAAYGTVVSEKVTWWVARNCLTTKENWEGEKQRFASIKDHFADALGKTLNETMERLTLVKNSSKIYEEMGFLEGNLTAYNWESNYMLGKTLEEVKAAKQKIDAAYTELKRIEDHKEETAEEYTAIKRKIAEFKDKVKGKFDEVEKLARRTPLRRNLGDTKQAVEEKLKKARDGAAREGAETVKEEVKKMVEEELAQREREAEERRVQEQAQREREAEEKRVQEQAQREREAEEKRAKEQAQREREAEEKRAKEQAQREREAEEKRAKEQAQRDRVAQEKKEKEEQQKRAADEEKVRQAKEEAMKKAEKIKKNDSSPVLVRSPLMLLLFLIGALGCNFVC
;
A
#
# COMPACT_ATOMS: atom_id res chain seq x y z
N MET A 1 -39.71 -55.80 -8.53
CA MET A 1 -39.71 -54.64 -9.47
C MET A 1 -39.09 -53.36 -8.91
N THR A 2 -38.91 -53.21 -7.59
CA THR A 2 -38.31 -51.99 -6.99
C THR A 2 -36.78 -51.94 -7.00
N THR A 3 -36.09 -53.07 -7.15
CA THR A 3 -34.62 -53.14 -7.15
C THR A 3 -33.99 -52.67 -8.48
N MET A 4 -34.67 -52.85 -9.61
CA MET A 4 -34.18 -52.35 -10.91
C MET A 4 -34.23 -50.82 -11.01
N PHE A 5 -35.16 -50.16 -10.32
CA PHE A 5 -35.29 -48.70 -10.34
C PHE A 5 -34.15 -47.98 -9.60
N VAL A 6 -33.55 -48.63 -8.60
CA VAL A 6 -32.41 -48.09 -7.84
C VAL A 6 -31.12 -48.18 -8.64
N GLN A 7 -30.95 -49.22 -9.47
CA GLN A 7 -29.78 -49.37 -10.33
C GLN A 7 -29.78 -48.34 -11.47
N LEU A 8 -30.94 -48.07 -12.09
CA LEU A 8 -31.07 -47.04 -13.12
C LEU A 8 -30.74 -45.63 -12.60
N ARG A 9 -31.16 -45.30 -11.38
CA ARG A 9 -30.83 -43.99 -10.77
C ARG A 9 -29.33 -43.81 -10.55
N ARG A 10 -28.61 -44.86 -10.12
CA ARG A 10 -27.15 -44.77 -9.90
C ARG A 10 -26.36 -44.56 -11.20
N VAL A 11 -26.79 -45.16 -12.30
CA VAL A 11 -26.13 -44.97 -13.61
C VAL A 11 -26.35 -43.55 -14.13
N VAL A 12 -27.54 -42.98 -13.93
CA VAL A 12 -27.82 -41.59 -14.31
C VAL A 12 -26.97 -40.60 -13.52
N TYR A 13 -26.79 -40.79 -12.21
CA TYR A 13 -25.90 -39.94 -11.41
C TYR A 13 -24.43 -40.05 -11.83
N LEU A 14 -23.96 -41.25 -12.20
CA LEU A 14 -22.60 -41.45 -12.70
C LEU A 14 -22.38 -40.78 -14.05
N LEU A 15 -23.36 -40.82 -14.97
CA LEU A 15 -23.27 -40.15 -16.26
C LEU A 15 -23.28 -38.62 -16.12
N VAL A 16 -24.09 -38.07 -15.21
CA VAL A 16 -24.08 -36.63 -14.92
C VAL A 16 -22.76 -36.18 -14.28
N LEU A 17 -22.18 -36.98 -13.39
CA LEU A 17 -20.85 -36.71 -12.84
C LEU A 17 -19.75 -36.81 -13.90
N LEU A 18 -19.81 -37.80 -14.79
CA LEU A 18 -18.85 -37.93 -15.90
C LEU A 18 -18.93 -36.74 -16.86
N GLN A 19 -20.14 -36.27 -17.15
CA GLN A 19 -20.38 -35.12 -18.02
C GLN A 19 -19.96 -33.79 -17.36
N CYS A 20 -20.06 -33.67 -16.04
CA CYS A 20 -19.43 -32.56 -15.29
C CYS A 20 -17.90 -32.62 -15.33
N CYS A 21 -17.31 -33.82 -15.26
CA CYS A 21 -15.85 -33.98 -15.31
C CYS A 21 -15.26 -33.69 -16.70
N THR A 22 -16.00 -33.92 -17.79
CA THR A 22 -15.54 -33.56 -19.15
C THR A 22 -15.70 -32.08 -19.47
N CYS A 23 -16.63 -31.37 -18.83
CA CYS A 23 -16.78 -29.91 -18.97
C CYS A 23 -15.78 -29.11 -18.12
N LEU A 24 -15.05 -29.75 -17.21
CA LEU A 24 -14.01 -29.16 -16.35
C LEU A 24 -12.59 -29.54 -16.78
N ALA A 25 -12.41 -30.07 -18.00
CA ALA A 25 -11.09 -30.16 -18.59
C ALA A 25 -10.50 -28.73 -18.63
N PRO A 26 -9.36 -28.47 -17.95
CA PRO A 26 -8.67 -27.20 -18.12
C PRO A 26 -8.35 -27.08 -19.60
N VAL A 27 -8.66 -25.95 -20.20
CA VAL A 27 -8.05 -25.55 -21.47
C VAL A 27 -6.56 -25.42 -21.17
N GLU A 28 -5.83 -26.53 -21.33
CA GLU A 28 -4.39 -26.51 -21.39
C GLU A 28 -4.04 -25.64 -22.60
N ALA A 29 -3.52 -24.46 -22.28
CA ALA A 29 -2.86 -23.59 -23.23
C ALA A 29 -1.70 -24.37 -23.85
N SER A 30 -1.97 -24.99 -25.00
CA SER A 30 -0.94 -25.51 -25.88
C SER A 30 -0.08 -24.33 -26.33
N GLY A 31 1.09 -24.18 -25.71
CA GLY A 31 2.12 -23.26 -26.13
C GLY A 31 2.68 -23.72 -27.47
N ASP A 32 2.15 -23.15 -28.55
CA ASP A 32 2.87 -23.05 -29.82
C ASP A 32 3.62 -21.72 -29.80
N MET A 33 4.91 -21.78 -29.43
CA MET A 33 5.83 -20.65 -29.52
C MET A 33 6.23 -20.45 -30.99
N GLY A 34 5.25 -20.03 -31.81
CA GLY A 34 5.52 -19.36 -33.07
C GLY A 34 5.94 -17.94 -32.76
N ASP A 35 7.22 -17.65 -32.97
CA ASP A 35 7.84 -16.34 -32.87
C ASP A 35 7.23 -15.38 -33.91
N VAL A 36 6.07 -14.81 -33.56
CA VAL A 36 5.42 -13.72 -34.29
C VAL A 36 5.65 -12.45 -33.48
N HIS A 37 6.78 -11.82 -33.77
CA HIS A 37 7.04 -10.45 -33.39
C HIS A 37 6.00 -9.53 -34.05
N ASP A 38 5.38 -8.69 -33.21
CA ASP A 38 4.60 -7.49 -33.52
C ASP A 38 3.17 -7.65 -34.09
N GLU A 39 2.23 -8.08 -33.24
CA GLU A 39 1.02 -7.31 -32.82
C GLU A 39 -0.10 -8.20 -32.19
N PRO A 40 0.00 -8.65 -30.92
CA PRO A 40 -1.12 -9.29 -30.23
C PRO A 40 -1.65 -8.56 -28.97
N LYS A 41 -1.12 -7.38 -28.59
CA LYS A 41 -1.46 -6.76 -27.29
C LYS A 41 -2.85 -6.13 -27.20
N LYS A 42 -3.37 -5.55 -28.30
CA LYS A 42 -4.65 -4.80 -28.26
C LYS A 42 -5.89 -5.67 -28.04
N VAL A 43 -5.93 -6.86 -28.63
CA VAL A 43 -7.07 -7.79 -28.52
C VAL A 43 -7.23 -8.32 -27.08
N GLY A 44 -6.13 -8.38 -26.32
CA GLY A 44 -6.19 -8.68 -24.90
C GLY A 44 -6.90 -7.59 -24.11
N GLU A 45 -6.49 -6.33 -24.29
CA GLU A 45 -6.95 -5.20 -23.47
C GLU A 45 -8.46 -4.90 -23.57
N GLU A 46 -9.05 -4.98 -24.76
CA GLU A 46 -10.50 -4.77 -24.95
C GLU A 46 -11.32 -5.84 -24.24
N LYS A 47 -10.94 -7.11 -24.41
CA LYS A 47 -11.58 -8.25 -23.75
C LYS A 47 -11.48 -8.16 -22.22
N TRP A 48 -10.40 -7.58 -21.70
CA TRP A 48 -10.25 -7.33 -20.26
C TRP A 48 -11.18 -6.24 -19.77
N GLN A 49 -11.34 -5.14 -20.52
CA GLN A 49 -12.24 -4.05 -20.18
C GLN A 49 -13.69 -4.54 -20.13
N GLU A 50 -14.13 -5.30 -21.15
CA GLU A 50 -15.46 -5.93 -21.16
C GLU A 50 -15.66 -6.86 -19.95
N GLY A 51 -14.63 -7.62 -19.58
CA GLY A 51 -14.65 -8.47 -18.39
C GLY A 51 -14.80 -7.68 -17.09
N LEU A 52 -14.11 -6.55 -16.95
CA LEU A 52 -14.22 -5.68 -15.78
C LEU A 52 -15.60 -5.02 -15.70
N GLU A 53 -16.10 -4.49 -16.81
CA GLU A 53 -17.43 -3.88 -16.90
C GLU A 53 -18.50 -4.88 -16.44
N MET A 54 -18.46 -6.12 -16.95
CA MET A 54 -19.39 -7.18 -16.57
C MET A 54 -19.34 -7.51 -15.07
N LEU A 55 -18.14 -7.51 -14.47
CA LEU A 55 -17.96 -7.77 -13.04
C LEU A 55 -18.46 -6.61 -12.17
N VAL A 56 -18.18 -5.38 -12.59
CA VAL A 56 -18.68 -4.16 -11.93
C VAL A 56 -20.20 -4.16 -11.97
N ASP A 57 -20.81 -4.46 -13.11
CA ASP A 57 -22.26 -4.57 -13.26
C ASP A 57 -22.86 -5.69 -12.38
N SER A 58 -22.23 -6.86 -12.36
CA SER A 58 -22.63 -7.97 -11.48
C SER A 58 -22.58 -7.57 -10.00
N ALA A 59 -21.46 -7.00 -9.56
CA ALA A 59 -21.27 -6.53 -8.19
C ALA A 59 -22.28 -5.42 -7.84
N TYR A 60 -22.57 -4.52 -8.79
CA TYR A 60 -23.54 -3.46 -8.63
C TYR A 60 -24.97 -4.02 -8.44
N VAL A 61 -25.39 -5.00 -9.24
CA VAL A 61 -26.68 -5.70 -9.05
C VAL A 61 -26.78 -6.29 -7.65
N MET A 62 -25.71 -6.91 -7.15
CA MET A 62 -25.66 -7.51 -5.81
C MET A 62 -25.74 -6.47 -4.69
N PHE A 63 -24.97 -5.39 -4.83
CA PHE A 63 -25.00 -4.24 -3.93
C PHE A 63 -26.42 -3.66 -3.81
N VAL A 64 -27.10 -3.44 -4.94
CA VAL A 64 -28.48 -2.94 -4.99
C VAL A 64 -29.46 -3.91 -4.32
N GLN A 65 -29.36 -5.20 -4.65
CA GLN A 65 -30.19 -6.22 -4.01
C GLN A 65 -30.03 -6.21 -2.49
N GLY A 66 -28.79 -6.01 -2.05
CA GLY A 66 -28.44 -5.93 -0.64
C GLY A 66 -28.93 -4.72 0.09
N ARG A 67 -28.80 -3.53 -0.50
CA ARG A 67 -29.32 -2.29 0.08
C ARG A 67 -30.84 -2.36 0.21
N GLY A 68 -31.52 -2.88 -0.80
CA GLY A 68 -32.96 -3.13 -0.74
C GLY A 68 -33.33 -4.10 0.39
N CYS A 69 -32.60 -5.22 0.49
CA CYS A 69 -32.74 -6.20 1.57
C CYS A 69 -32.55 -5.57 2.96
N LEU A 70 -31.46 -4.83 3.18
CA LEU A 70 -31.17 -4.17 4.47
C LEU A 70 -32.26 -3.16 4.85
N THR A 71 -32.75 -2.38 3.87
CA THR A 71 -33.81 -1.37 4.11
C THR A 71 -35.08 -2.02 4.63
N VAL A 72 -35.58 -3.05 3.95
CA VAL A 72 -36.78 -3.78 4.40
C VAL A 72 -36.54 -4.47 5.73
N TRP A 73 -35.35 -5.06 5.94
CA TRP A 73 -35.03 -5.71 7.20
C TRP A 73 -35.06 -4.74 8.38
N LYS A 74 -34.49 -3.54 8.22
CA LYS A 74 -34.56 -2.47 9.22
C LYS A 74 -35.99 -2.15 9.62
N GLU A 75 -36.86 -1.93 8.64
CA GLU A 75 -38.26 -1.59 8.87
C GLU A 75 -39.00 -2.68 9.65
N VAL A 76 -38.92 -3.94 9.19
CA VAL A 76 -39.65 -5.05 9.83
C VAL A 76 -39.08 -5.39 11.21
N ALA A 77 -37.77 -5.21 11.42
CA ALA A 77 -37.14 -5.42 12.72
C ALA A 77 -37.62 -4.38 13.75
N VAL A 78 -37.75 -3.11 13.34
CA VAL A 78 -38.29 -2.04 14.20
C VAL A 78 -39.75 -2.32 14.57
N GLU A 79 -40.57 -2.71 13.59
CA GLU A 79 -41.98 -3.07 13.82
C GLU A 79 -42.13 -4.27 14.76
N CYS A 80 -41.31 -5.31 14.56
CA CYS A 80 -41.26 -6.48 15.43
C CYS A 80 -40.86 -6.07 16.85
N ASN A 81 -39.81 -5.28 17.01
CA ASN A 81 -39.33 -4.82 18.32
C ASN A 81 -40.38 -4.00 19.07
N LYS A 82 -41.09 -3.12 18.35
CA LYS A 82 -42.20 -2.35 18.92
C LYS A 82 -43.31 -3.27 19.44
N SER A 83 -43.70 -4.27 18.64
CA SER A 83 -44.74 -5.24 19.02
C SER A 83 -44.32 -6.07 20.24
N THR A 84 -43.10 -6.62 20.23
CA THR A 84 -42.55 -7.40 21.34
C THR A 84 -42.47 -6.59 22.65
N LYS A 85 -42.03 -5.33 22.59
CA LYS A 85 -41.96 -4.44 23.77
C LYS A 85 -43.34 -4.03 24.29
N GLY A 86 -44.36 -4.01 23.43
CA GLY A 86 -45.73 -3.69 23.82
C GLY A 86 -46.43 -4.82 24.57
N LEU A 87 -46.10 -6.08 24.28
CA LEU A 87 -46.78 -7.26 24.80
C LEU A 87 -46.84 -7.31 26.35
N PRO A 88 -45.75 -7.06 27.11
CA PRO A 88 -45.79 -7.05 28.57
C PRO A 88 -46.82 -6.06 29.16
N THR A 89 -46.99 -4.90 28.50
CA THR A 89 -47.94 -3.88 28.95
C THR A 89 -49.38 -4.36 28.79
N VAL A 90 -49.68 -5.04 27.68
CA VAL A 90 -51.01 -5.62 27.43
C VAL A 90 -51.29 -6.76 28.41
N VAL A 91 -50.30 -7.65 28.63
CA VAL A 91 -50.38 -8.78 29.58
C VAL A 91 -50.65 -8.29 31.01
N LYS A 92 -50.03 -7.20 31.44
CA LYS A 92 -50.24 -6.61 32.78
C LYS A 92 -51.69 -6.17 33.00
N GLY A 93 -52.43 -5.86 31.93
CA GLY A 93 -53.86 -5.55 31.99
C GLY A 93 -54.72 -6.68 32.55
N ILE A 94 -54.26 -7.93 32.50
CA ILE A 94 -54.97 -9.10 33.05
C ILE A 94 -54.90 -9.13 34.59
N GLU A 95 -53.82 -8.65 35.20
CA GLU A 95 -53.55 -8.87 36.63
C GLU A 95 -54.56 -8.19 37.56
N GLY A 96 -55.03 -6.99 37.19
CA GLY A 96 -56.01 -6.24 37.98
C GLY A 96 -57.35 -6.98 38.10
N PRO A 97 -58.02 -7.27 36.96
CA PRO A 97 -59.28 -8.01 36.95
C PRO A 97 -59.18 -9.40 37.60
N VAL A 98 -58.07 -10.12 37.41
CA VAL A 98 -57.88 -11.45 38.05
C VAL A 98 -57.79 -11.33 39.58
N LYS A 99 -57.01 -10.38 40.11
CA LYS A 99 -56.94 -10.15 41.57
C LYS A 99 -58.27 -9.72 42.17
N GLU A 100 -59.04 -8.92 41.43
CA GLU A 100 -60.39 -8.54 41.84
C GLU A 100 -61.32 -9.76 41.93
N LEU A 101 -61.20 -10.69 40.97
CA LEU A 101 -61.96 -11.94 40.95
C LEU A 101 -61.57 -12.87 42.11
N GLU A 102 -60.27 -12.99 42.41
CA GLU A 102 -59.76 -13.77 43.54
C GLU A 102 -60.34 -13.28 44.88
N GLY A 103 -60.47 -11.96 45.03
CA GLY A 103 -61.01 -11.31 46.23
C GLY A 103 -62.52 -11.46 46.42
N ILE A 104 -63.27 -11.85 45.38
CA ILE A 104 -64.71 -12.12 45.50
C ILE A 104 -64.90 -13.51 46.12
N LYS A 105 -65.41 -13.54 47.35
CA LYS A 105 -65.81 -14.78 48.03
C LYS A 105 -67.10 -15.29 47.39
N VAL A 106 -67.01 -16.38 46.64
CA VAL A 106 -68.11 -16.96 45.83
C VAL A 106 -69.24 -17.59 46.69
N PHE A 107 -69.12 -17.61 48.02
CA PHE A 107 -69.92 -18.48 48.89
C PHE A 107 -71.35 -18.01 49.21
N VAL A 108 -71.80 -16.79 48.86
CA VAL A 108 -73.19 -16.35 49.10
C VAL A 108 -73.62 -15.30 48.06
N VAL A 109 -73.92 -15.72 46.84
CA VAL A 109 -74.15 -14.77 45.74
C VAL A 109 -75.56 -14.17 45.82
N SER A 110 -75.67 -12.95 46.36
CA SER A 110 -76.84 -12.11 46.11
C SER A 110 -76.86 -11.65 44.63
N PRO A 111 -78.02 -11.29 44.04
CA PRO A 111 -78.07 -10.75 42.67
C PRO A 111 -77.14 -9.54 42.43
N VAL A 112 -76.87 -8.77 43.48
CA VAL A 112 -75.92 -7.65 43.43
C VAL A 112 -74.48 -8.13 43.24
N GLU A 113 -74.11 -9.22 43.90
CA GLU A 113 -72.79 -9.84 43.74
C GLU A 113 -72.64 -10.54 42.39
N ALA A 114 -73.70 -11.15 41.86
CA ALA A 114 -73.69 -11.76 40.52
C ALA A 114 -73.35 -10.71 39.44
N LYS A 115 -73.95 -9.52 39.50
CA LYS A 115 -73.63 -8.41 38.58
C LYS A 115 -72.19 -7.93 38.71
N LYS A 116 -71.66 -7.90 39.94
CA LYS A 116 -70.26 -7.55 40.18
C LYS A 116 -69.32 -8.59 39.54
N VAL A 117 -69.61 -9.88 39.72
CA VAL A 117 -68.84 -10.97 39.11
C VAL A 117 -68.90 -10.88 37.58
N ASP A 118 -70.07 -10.70 36.99
CA ASP A 118 -70.22 -10.54 35.53
C ASP A 118 -69.36 -9.39 35.00
N GLY A 119 -69.38 -8.23 35.66
CA GLY A 119 -68.56 -7.08 35.29
C GLY A 119 -67.04 -7.34 35.37
N VAL A 120 -66.57 -8.11 36.37
CA VAL A 120 -65.16 -8.51 36.46
C VAL A 120 -64.80 -9.52 35.37
N VAL A 121 -65.67 -10.49 35.11
CA VAL A 121 -65.50 -11.51 34.06
C VAL A 121 -65.38 -10.86 32.69
N GLU A 122 -66.22 -9.89 32.34
CA GLU A 122 -66.15 -9.16 31.07
C GLU A 122 -64.82 -8.37 30.92
N ARG A 123 -64.31 -7.78 32.01
CA ARG A 123 -62.99 -7.13 32.00
C ARG A 123 -61.85 -8.13 31.78
N ILE A 124 -61.91 -9.30 32.42
CA ILE A 124 -60.95 -10.39 32.18
C ILE A 124 -61.01 -10.81 30.71
N PHE A 125 -62.21 -11.00 30.16
CA PHE A 125 -62.37 -11.40 28.77
C PHE A 125 -61.75 -10.41 27.80
N THR A 126 -62.03 -9.13 28.01
CA THR A 126 -61.46 -8.04 27.21
C THR A 126 -59.94 -8.02 27.30
N ALA A 127 -59.37 -8.12 28.50
CA ALA A 127 -57.92 -8.10 28.71
C ALA A 127 -57.21 -9.32 28.10
N VAL A 128 -57.80 -10.51 28.25
CA VAL A 128 -57.28 -11.75 27.67
C VAL A 128 -57.38 -11.73 26.15
N GLN A 129 -58.49 -11.27 25.58
CA GLN A 129 -58.65 -11.14 24.13
C GLN A 129 -57.63 -10.15 23.54
N ALA A 130 -57.45 -8.99 24.18
CA ALA A 130 -56.42 -8.04 23.78
C ALA A 130 -54.99 -8.63 23.84
N THR A 131 -54.72 -9.45 24.86
CA THR A 131 -53.43 -10.14 25.01
C THR A 131 -53.21 -11.18 23.91
N VAL A 132 -54.25 -11.94 23.55
CA VAL A 132 -54.19 -12.93 22.46
C VAL A 132 -53.95 -12.25 21.12
N ASP A 133 -54.67 -11.16 20.84
CA ASP A 133 -54.52 -10.43 19.58
C ASP A 133 -53.14 -9.74 19.49
N ALA A 134 -52.64 -9.21 20.61
CA ALA A 134 -51.28 -8.67 20.69
C ALA A 134 -50.20 -9.76 20.51
N ALA A 135 -50.38 -10.92 21.13
CA ALA A 135 -49.46 -12.05 20.96
C ALA A 135 -49.46 -12.57 19.52
N TYR A 136 -50.65 -12.68 18.90
CA TYR A 136 -50.80 -13.04 17.50
C TYR A 136 -50.07 -12.04 16.58
N GLY A 137 -50.34 -10.74 16.73
CA GLY A 137 -49.66 -9.69 15.96
C GLY A 137 -48.14 -9.73 16.11
N THR A 138 -47.65 -9.97 17.34
CA THR A 138 -46.22 -10.10 17.62
C THR A 138 -45.62 -11.30 16.91
N VAL A 139 -46.27 -12.48 16.96
CA VAL A 139 -45.80 -13.68 16.26
C VAL A 139 -45.86 -13.53 14.74
N VAL A 140 -46.88 -12.86 14.19
CA VAL A 140 -46.92 -12.54 12.75
C VAL A 140 -45.75 -11.64 12.35
N SER A 141 -45.50 -10.57 13.12
CA SER A 141 -44.37 -9.67 12.89
C SER A 141 -43.02 -10.40 13.01
N GLU A 142 -42.91 -11.36 13.93
CA GLU A 142 -41.76 -12.24 14.09
C GLU A 142 -41.50 -13.05 12.81
N LYS A 143 -42.55 -13.67 12.23
CA LYS A 143 -42.43 -14.47 11.00
C LYS A 143 -42.07 -13.64 9.78
N VAL A 144 -42.65 -12.44 9.66
CA VAL A 144 -42.30 -11.48 8.62
C VAL A 144 -40.80 -11.16 8.70
N THR A 145 -40.31 -10.82 9.89
CA THR A 145 -38.90 -10.49 10.14
C THR A 145 -37.99 -11.68 9.81
N TRP A 146 -38.34 -12.88 10.25
CA TRP A 146 -37.59 -14.09 9.92
C TRP A 146 -37.54 -14.37 8.42
N TRP A 147 -38.65 -14.15 7.71
CA TRP A 147 -38.71 -14.38 6.27
C TRP A 147 -37.86 -13.36 5.50
N VAL A 148 -37.89 -12.08 5.89
CA VAL A 148 -36.97 -11.06 5.36
C VAL A 148 -35.53 -11.46 5.64
N ALA A 149 -35.21 -11.79 6.89
CA ALA A 149 -33.87 -12.22 7.31
C ALA A 149 -33.34 -13.35 6.43
N ARG A 150 -34.14 -14.39 6.21
CA ARG A 150 -33.77 -15.52 5.36
C ARG A 150 -33.46 -15.11 3.93
N ASN A 151 -34.31 -14.28 3.31
CA ASN A 151 -34.07 -13.81 1.94
C ASN A 151 -32.82 -12.94 1.86
N CYS A 152 -32.62 -12.06 2.84
CA CYS A 152 -31.44 -11.20 2.91
C CYS A 152 -30.16 -12.01 3.10
N LEU A 153 -30.18 -13.05 3.92
CA LEU A 153 -29.04 -13.95 4.14
C LEU A 153 -28.71 -14.80 2.91
N THR A 154 -29.72 -15.32 2.20
CA THR A 154 -29.47 -15.98 0.90
C THR A 154 -28.85 -15.00 -0.10
N THR A 155 -29.28 -13.73 -0.08
CA THR A 155 -28.68 -12.69 -0.92
C THR A 155 -27.20 -12.49 -0.51
N LYS A 156 -26.91 -12.41 0.79
CA LYS A 156 -25.53 -12.34 1.32
C LYS A 156 -24.67 -13.55 0.91
N GLU A 157 -25.18 -14.77 1.03
CA GLU A 157 -24.45 -15.99 0.67
C GLU A 157 -24.05 -15.99 -0.81
N ASN A 158 -24.93 -15.52 -1.69
CA ASN A 158 -24.62 -15.37 -3.12
C ASN A 158 -23.51 -14.34 -3.37
N TRP A 159 -23.38 -13.32 -2.51
CA TRP A 159 -22.32 -12.31 -2.65
C TRP A 159 -20.96 -12.84 -2.27
N GLU A 160 -20.85 -13.76 -1.32
CA GLU A 160 -19.55 -14.20 -0.83
C GLU A 160 -18.72 -14.82 -1.95
N GLY A 161 -19.36 -15.61 -2.82
CA GLY A 161 -18.71 -16.16 -4.01
C GLY A 161 -18.27 -15.08 -5.01
N GLU A 162 -19.06 -14.04 -5.18
CA GLU A 162 -18.78 -12.96 -6.13
C GLU A 162 -17.77 -11.97 -5.58
N LYS A 163 -17.78 -11.70 -4.28
CA LYS A 163 -16.76 -10.93 -3.57
C LYS A 163 -15.39 -11.59 -3.70
N GLN A 164 -15.31 -12.91 -3.62
CA GLN A 164 -14.06 -13.65 -3.84
C GLN A 164 -13.58 -13.55 -5.29
N ARG A 165 -14.49 -13.71 -6.27
CA ARG A 165 -14.17 -13.50 -7.70
C ARG A 165 -13.72 -12.07 -7.97
N PHE A 166 -14.37 -11.11 -7.33
CA PHE A 166 -14.07 -9.71 -7.48
C PHE A 166 -12.72 -9.36 -6.89
N ALA A 167 -12.40 -9.87 -5.70
CA ALA A 167 -11.10 -9.65 -5.05
C ALA A 167 -9.95 -10.20 -5.90
N SER A 168 -10.06 -11.43 -6.41
CA SER A 168 -9.00 -12.04 -7.24
C SER A 168 -8.74 -11.25 -8.52
N ILE A 169 -9.81 -10.68 -9.10
CA ILE A 169 -9.73 -9.91 -10.34
C ILE A 169 -9.24 -8.49 -10.07
N LYS A 170 -9.66 -7.87 -8.96
CA LYS A 170 -9.18 -6.54 -8.54
C LYS A 170 -7.67 -6.51 -8.35
N ASP A 171 -7.10 -7.52 -7.70
CA ASP A 171 -5.66 -7.60 -7.49
C ASP A 171 -4.92 -7.72 -8.82
N HIS A 172 -5.46 -8.50 -9.76
CA HIS A 172 -4.94 -8.57 -11.13
C HIS A 172 -4.99 -7.21 -11.86
N PHE A 173 -6.08 -6.45 -11.67
CA PHE A 173 -6.23 -5.11 -12.27
C PHE A 173 -5.26 -4.09 -11.68
N ALA A 174 -5.10 -4.05 -10.36
CA ALA A 174 -4.14 -3.16 -9.71
C ALA A 174 -2.72 -3.43 -10.21
N ASP A 175 -2.36 -4.71 -10.36
CA ASP A 175 -1.07 -5.13 -10.91
C ASP A 175 -0.88 -4.76 -12.38
N ALA A 176 -1.94 -4.84 -13.19
CA ALA A 176 -1.90 -4.46 -14.60
C ALA A 176 -1.73 -2.95 -14.79
N LEU A 177 -2.51 -2.16 -14.04
CA LEU A 177 -2.50 -0.69 -14.10
C LEU A 177 -1.16 -0.11 -13.66
N GLY A 178 -0.56 -0.67 -12.61
CA GLY A 178 0.74 -0.22 -12.11
C GLY A 178 1.93 -0.46 -13.04
N LYS A 179 1.80 -1.32 -14.07
CA LYS A 179 2.95 -1.77 -14.86
C LYS A 179 3.10 -1.07 -16.22
N THR A 180 2.04 -0.84 -16.99
CA THR A 180 2.22 -0.42 -18.42
C THR A 180 1.02 0.21 -19.12
N LEU A 181 -0.17 0.27 -18.52
CA LEU A 181 -1.35 0.70 -19.26
C LEU A 181 -1.37 2.22 -19.38
N ASN A 182 -1.45 2.73 -20.62
CA ASN A 182 -1.94 4.09 -20.88
C ASN A 182 -3.36 4.14 -20.31
N GLU A 183 -3.50 4.60 -19.08
CA GLU A 183 -4.77 4.62 -18.39
C GLU A 183 -5.69 5.64 -19.06
N THR A 184 -6.67 5.13 -19.81
CA THR A 184 -7.78 5.95 -20.27
C THR A 184 -8.64 6.35 -19.07
N MET A 185 -9.36 7.47 -19.20
CA MET A 185 -10.24 7.93 -18.13
C MET A 185 -11.27 6.86 -17.75
N GLU A 186 -11.80 6.15 -18.74
CA GLU A 186 -12.78 5.07 -18.57
C GLU A 186 -12.24 3.93 -17.69
N ARG A 187 -10.98 3.52 -17.89
CA ARG A 187 -10.36 2.45 -17.09
C ARG A 187 -10.18 2.86 -15.63
N LEU A 188 -9.73 4.08 -15.39
CA LEU A 188 -9.60 4.61 -14.02
C LEU A 188 -10.97 4.74 -13.35
N THR A 189 -12.00 5.20 -14.08
CA THR A 189 -13.38 5.21 -13.60
C THR A 189 -13.85 3.81 -13.21
N LEU A 190 -13.64 2.79 -14.05
CA LEU A 190 -14.03 1.41 -13.76
C LEU A 190 -13.35 0.86 -12.51
N VAL A 191 -12.06 1.14 -12.31
CA VAL A 191 -11.28 0.67 -11.15
C VAL A 191 -11.70 1.35 -9.86
N LYS A 192 -12.03 2.64 -9.91
CA LYS A 192 -12.59 3.37 -8.77
C LYS A 192 -13.99 2.91 -8.43
N ASN A 193 -14.83 2.70 -9.45
CA ASN A 193 -16.15 2.16 -9.28
C ASN A 193 -16.11 0.77 -8.64
N SER A 194 -15.22 -0.08 -9.15
CA SER A 194 -15.06 -1.44 -8.66
C SER A 194 -14.63 -1.45 -7.18
N SER A 195 -13.63 -0.64 -6.83
CA SER A 195 -13.14 -0.51 -5.45
C SER A 195 -14.22 0.02 -4.51
N LYS A 196 -14.98 1.03 -4.93
CA LYS A 196 -16.03 1.62 -4.12
C LYS A 196 -17.20 0.67 -3.87
N ILE A 197 -17.66 -0.03 -4.92
CA ILE A 197 -18.71 -1.05 -4.76
C ILE A 197 -18.26 -2.14 -3.79
N TYR A 198 -16.99 -2.58 -3.88
CA TYR A 198 -16.46 -3.59 -2.97
C TYR A 198 -16.47 -3.15 -1.50
N GLU A 199 -16.06 -1.91 -1.22
CA GLU A 199 -16.13 -1.33 0.13
C GLU A 199 -17.57 -1.27 0.65
N GLU A 200 -18.50 -0.76 -0.17
CA GLU A 200 -19.91 -0.67 0.17
C GLU A 200 -20.55 -2.06 0.42
N MET A 201 -20.18 -3.06 -0.37
CA MET A 201 -20.59 -4.45 -0.14
C MET A 201 -20.06 -4.97 1.20
N GLY A 202 -18.84 -4.61 1.59
CA GLY A 202 -18.28 -4.94 2.91
C GLY A 202 -19.09 -4.34 4.06
N PHE A 203 -19.42 -3.04 3.97
CA PHE A 203 -20.29 -2.39 4.96
C PHE A 203 -21.68 -3.03 5.03
N LEU A 204 -22.24 -3.37 3.88
CA LEU A 204 -23.55 -4.00 3.77
C LEU A 204 -23.55 -5.40 4.41
N GLU A 205 -22.50 -6.17 4.19
CA GLU A 205 -22.30 -7.48 4.80
C GLU A 205 -22.26 -7.39 6.34
N GLY A 206 -21.50 -6.42 6.87
CA GLY A 206 -21.42 -6.15 8.30
C GLY A 206 -22.80 -5.80 8.89
N ASN A 207 -23.54 -4.92 8.22
CA ASN A 207 -24.89 -4.54 8.63
C ASN A 207 -25.86 -5.72 8.62
N LEU A 208 -25.92 -6.51 7.55
CA LEU A 208 -26.78 -7.68 7.47
C LEU A 208 -26.46 -8.72 8.57
N THR A 209 -25.19 -8.88 8.90
CA THR A 209 -24.74 -9.75 9.99
C THR A 209 -25.22 -9.24 11.34
N ALA A 210 -25.11 -7.93 11.59
CA ALA A 210 -25.61 -7.30 12.82
C ALA A 210 -27.13 -7.46 12.95
N TYR A 211 -27.89 -7.20 11.89
CA TYR A 211 -29.35 -7.37 11.88
C TYR A 211 -29.79 -8.83 12.02
N ASN A 212 -29.00 -9.78 11.49
CA ASN A 212 -29.24 -11.20 11.73
C ASN A 212 -29.15 -11.54 13.22
N TRP A 213 -28.11 -11.05 13.89
CA TRP A 213 -27.93 -11.28 15.31
C TRP A 213 -29.05 -10.61 16.14
N GLU A 214 -29.35 -9.33 15.86
CA GLU A 214 -30.41 -8.59 16.55
C GLU A 214 -31.78 -9.24 16.35
N SER A 215 -32.10 -9.67 15.12
CA SER A 215 -33.35 -10.38 14.83
C SER A 215 -33.43 -11.67 15.63
N ASN A 216 -32.40 -12.51 15.62
CA ASN A 216 -32.40 -13.76 16.37
C ASN A 216 -32.56 -13.55 17.88
N TYR A 217 -31.94 -12.52 18.44
CA TYR A 217 -32.15 -12.12 19.83
C TYR A 217 -33.61 -11.73 20.08
N MET A 218 -34.19 -10.92 19.21
CA MET A 218 -35.60 -10.51 19.28
C MET A 218 -36.59 -11.67 19.12
N LEU A 219 -36.28 -12.66 18.29
CA LEU A 219 -37.06 -13.90 18.16
C LEU A 219 -37.10 -14.67 19.49
N GLY A 220 -35.93 -14.79 20.15
CA GLY A 220 -35.82 -15.44 21.45
C GLY A 220 -36.67 -14.74 22.51
N LYS A 221 -36.53 -13.41 22.60
CA LYS A 221 -37.31 -12.59 23.54
C LYS A 221 -38.82 -12.66 23.28
N THR A 222 -39.24 -12.61 22.02
CA THR A 222 -40.66 -12.71 21.64
C THR A 222 -41.28 -14.01 22.14
N LEU A 223 -40.56 -15.13 21.98
CA LEU A 223 -41.03 -16.42 22.46
C LEU A 223 -41.17 -16.47 23.98
N GLU A 224 -40.28 -15.82 24.73
CA GLU A 224 -40.37 -15.72 26.19
C GLU A 224 -41.59 -14.90 26.61
N GLU A 225 -41.84 -13.75 25.98
CA GLU A 225 -42.98 -12.89 26.29
C GLU A 225 -44.33 -13.56 25.94
N VAL A 226 -44.39 -14.30 24.83
CA VAL A 226 -45.58 -15.09 24.48
C VAL A 226 -45.83 -16.22 25.49
N LYS A 227 -44.77 -16.87 26.00
CA LYS A 227 -44.91 -17.86 27.08
C LYS A 227 -45.38 -17.23 28.38
N ALA A 228 -44.86 -16.05 28.74
CA ALA A 228 -45.32 -15.31 29.91
C ALA A 228 -46.80 -14.90 29.79
N ALA A 229 -47.21 -14.44 28.60
CA ALA A 229 -48.61 -14.14 28.28
C ALA A 229 -49.49 -15.39 28.46
N LYS A 230 -49.05 -16.56 27.96
CA LYS A 230 -49.74 -17.84 28.16
C LYS A 230 -49.99 -18.14 29.62
N GLN A 231 -48.95 -18.06 30.45
CA GLN A 231 -49.03 -18.37 31.87
C GLN A 231 -50.06 -17.48 32.58
N LYS A 232 -50.14 -16.20 32.22
CA LYS A 232 -51.12 -15.25 32.79
C LYS A 232 -52.55 -15.55 32.33
N ILE A 233 -52.73 -15.96 31.08
CA ILE A 233 -54.02 -16.41 30.55
C ILE A 233 -54.46 -17.71 31.25
N ASP A 234 -53.55 -18.67 31.43
CA ASP A 234 -53.82 -19.94 32.12
C ASP A 234 -54.19 -19.71 33.61
N ALA A 235 -53.55 -18.74 34.26
CA ALA A 235 -53.92 -18.31 35.62
C ALA A 235 -55.33 -17.71 35.66
N ALA A 236 -55.66 -16.79 34.73
CA ALA A 236 -57.00 -16.23 34.61
C ALA A 236 -58.05 -17.32 34.38
N TYR A 237 -57.75 -18.32 33.55
CA TYR A 237 -58.63 -19.47 33.33
C TYR A 237 -58.84 -20.33 34.58
N THR A 238 -57.81 -20.49 35.40
CA THR A 238 -57.90 -21.26 36.64
C THR A 238 -58.92 -20.60 37.58
N GLU A 239 -58.88 -19.27 37.70
CA GLU A 239 -59.85 -18.52 38.51
C GLU A 239 -61.27 -18.52 37.92
N LEU A 240 -61.40 -18.37 36.60
CA LEU A 240 -62.70 -18.49 35.94
C LEU A 240 -63.31 -19.90 36.11
N LYS A 241 -62.47 -20.94 36.06
CA LYS A 241 -62.92 -22.32 36.27
C LYS A 241 -63.41 -22.56 37.71
N ARG A 242 -62.82 -21.89 38.70
CA ARG A 242 -63.30 -21.94 40.10
C ARG A 242 -64.76 -21.47 40.23
N ILE A 243 -65.16 -20.48 39.43
CA ILE A 243 -66.53 -19.96 39.35
C ILE A 243 -67.44 -20.95 38.61
N GLU A 244 -66.95 -21.51 37.50
CA GLU A 244 -67.63 -22.53 36.68
C GLU A 244 -68.01 -23.77 37.51
N ASP A 245 -67.05 -24.32 38.26
CA ASP A 245 -67.16 -25.56 39.04
C ASP A 245 -67.98 -25.40 40.34
N HIS A 246 -68.37 -24.17 40.72
CA HIS A 246 -69.12 -23.93 41.95
C HIS A 246 -70.53 -24.53 41.85
N LYS A 247 -70.90 -25.43 42.78
CA LYS A 247 -72.09 -26.31 42.66
C LYS A 247 -73.44 -25.70 43.04
N GLU A 248 -73.49 -24.46 43.52
CA GLU A 248 -74.78 -23.88 43.94
C GLU A 248 -75.71 -23.59 42.75
N GLU A 249 -76.94 -24.13 42.83
CA GLU A 249 -77.97 -24.12 41.78
C GLU A 249 -78.78 -22.81 41.69
N THR A 250 -78.38 -21.74 42.39
CA THR A 250 -79.41 -20.88 42.98
C THR A 250 -79.71 -19.56 42.26
N ALA A 251 -79.17 -19.26 41.08
CA ALA A 251 -79.61 -18.09 40.29
C ALA A 251 -79.40 -18.25 38.78
N GLU A 252 -80.44 -17.92 37.98
CA GLU A 252 -80.37 -17.88 36.51
C GLU A 252 -79.21 -16.99 36.00
N GLU A 253 -78.93 -15.88 36.71
CA GLU A 253 -77.83 -14.97 36.41
C GLU A 253 -76.47 -15.68 36.47
N TYR A 254 -76.26 -16.58 37.43
CA TYR A 254 -74.99 -17.30 37.59
C TYR A 254 -74.80 -18.35 36.50
N THR A 255 -75.88 -19.04 36.09
CA THR A 255 -75.86 -19.96 34.94
C THR A 255 -75.48 -19.23 33.64
N ALA A 256 -75.93 -17.99 33.46
CA ALA A 256 -75.54 -17.16 32.32
C ALA A 256 -74.03 -16.84 32.35
N ILE A 257 -73.47 -16.49 33.51
CA ILE A 257 -72.03 -16.23 33.68
C ILE A 257 -71.22 -17.50 33.37
N LYS A 258 -71.62 -18.67 33.87
CA LYS A 258 -70.92 -19.95 33.57
C LYS A 258 -70.88 -20.24 32.08
N ARG A 259 -71.99 -20.05 31.38
CA ARG A 259 -72.07 -20.24 29.92
C ARG A 259 -71.12 -19.28 29.20
N LYS A 260 -71.11 -18.00 29.57
CA LYS A 260 -70.17 -17.01 29.03
C LYS A 260 -68.71 -17.44 29.24
N ILE A 261 -68.37 -17.95 30.43
CA ILE A 261 -67.03 -18.46 30.76
C ILE A 261 -66.64 -19.64 29.86
N ALA A 262 -67.53 -20.61 29.67
CA ALA A 262 -67.29 -21.76 28.81
C ALA A 262 -67.06 -21.35 27.34
N GLU A 263 -67.96 -20.52 26.78
CA GLU A 263 -67.85 -20.01 25.40
C GLU A 263 -66.55 -19.21 25.17
N PHE A 264 -66.20 -18.35 26.12
CA PHE A 264 -64.98 -17.55 26.05
C PHE A 264 -63.72 -18.42 26.09
N LYS A 265 -63.69 -19.41 26.97
CA LYS A 265 -62.57 -20.34 27.14
C LYS A 265 -62.29 -21.13 25.87
N ASP A 266 -63.31 -21.66 25.22
CA ASP A 266 -63.14 -22.39 23.96
C ASP A 266 -62.61 -21.48 22.85
N LYS A 267 -63.17 -20.25 22.74
CA LYS A 267 -62.74 -19.26 21.75
C LYS A 267 -61.28 -18.83 21.93
N VAL A 268 -60.89 -18.46 23.15
CA VAL A 268 -59.54 -17.96 23.41
C VAL A 268 -58.53 -19.09 23.40
N LYS A 269 -58.85 -20.28 23.93
CA LYS A 269 -57.97 -21.44 23.83
C LYS A 269 -57.67 -21.80 22.37
N GLY A 270 -58.69 -21.81 21.52
CA GLY A 270 -58.50 -22.04 20.08
C GLY A 270 -57.54 -21.04 19.43
N LYS A 271 -57.72 -19.74 19.71
CA LYS A 271 -56.82 -18.69 19.20
C LYS A 271 -55.41 -18.79 19.79
N PHE A 272 -55.28 -19.08 21.08
CA PHE A 272 -53.97 -19.17 21.72
C PHE A 272 -53.19 -20.41 21.23
N ASP A 273 -53.87 -21.53 21.01
CA ASP A 273 -53.28 -22.71 20.38
C ASP A 273 -52.79 -22.39 18.96
N GLU A 274 -53.48 -21.51 18.23
CA GLU A 274 -53.00 -20.98 16.93
C GLU A 274 -51.74 -20.13 17.10
N VAL A 275 -51.72 -19.20 18.06
CA VAL A 275 -50.51 -18.40 18.40
C VAL A 275 -49.33 -19.30 18.74
N GLU A 276 -49.54 -20.35 19.55
CA GLU A 276 -48.48 -21.28 19.92
C GLU A 276 -48.00 -22.11 18.72
N LYS A 277 -48.92 -22.60 17.88
CA LYS A 277 -48.58 -23.30 16.64
C LYS A 277 -47.78 -22.40 15.68
N LEU A 278 -48.13 -21.12 15.60
CA LEU A 278 -47.39 -20.14 14.82
C LEU A 278 -46.02 -19.86 15.43
N ALA A 279 -45.92 -19.68 16.75
CA ALA A 279 -44.66 -19.40 17.45
C ALA A 279 -43.64 -20.55 17.34
N ARG A 280 -44.10 -21.80 17.24
CA ARG A 280 -43.20 -22.95 17.00
C ARG A 280 -42.42 -22.73 15.69
N ARG A 281 -41.12 -23.02 15.71
CA ARG A 281 -40.19 -22.89 14.56
C ARG A 281 -40.47 -23.88 13.41
N THR A 282 -41.66 -24.45 13.34
CA THR A 282 -42.03 -25.32 12.22
C THR A 282 -42.00 -24.47 10.94
N PRO A 283 -41.34 -24.93 9.86
CA PRO A 283 -41.34 -24.21 8.60
C PRO A 283 -42.78 -24.04 8.13
N LEU A 284 -43.26 -22.80 8.17
CA LEU A 284 -44.61 -22.39 7.78
C LEU A 284 -44.76 -22.53 6.28
N ARG A 285 -45.04 -23.75 5.81
CA ARG A 285 -45.04 -24.07 4.39
C ARG A 285 -46.39 -23.79 3.69
N ARG A 286 -47.48 -23.48 4.41
CA ARG A 286 -48.83 -23.42 3.80
C ARG A 286 -49.69 -22.20 4.08
N ASN A 287 -49.53 -21.47 5.20
CA ASN A 287 -50.55 -20.47 5.61
C ASN A 287 -50.12 -18.99 5.54
N LEU A 288 -48.88 -18.68 5.12
CA LEU A 288 -48.39 -17.29 4.96
C LEU A 288 -48.34 -16.86 3.49
N GLY A 289 -49.19 -17.41 2.62
CA GLY A 289 -49.18 -17.08 1.18
C GLY A 289 -49.20 -15.57 0.94
N ASP A 290 -50.18 -14.90 1.56
CA ASP A 290 -50.38 -13.46 1.41
C ASP A 290 -49.23 -12.65 2.02
N THR A 291 -48.77 -13.04 3.20
CA THR A 291 -47.65 -12.37 3.87
C THR A 291 -46.35 -12.54 3.09
N LYS A 292 -46.11 -13.73 2.54
CA LYS A 292 -44.93 -14.00 1.71
C LYS A 292 -44.94 -13.09 0.48
N GLN A 293 -46.06 -13.03 -0.25
CA GLN A 293 -46.20 -12.15 -1.42
C GLN A 293 -46.02 -10.68 -1.06
N ALA A 294 -46.62 -10.23 0.05
CA ALA A 294 -46.47 -8.85 0.51
C ALA A 294 -45.00 -8.50 0.83
N VAL A 295 -44.24 -9.43 1.41
CA VAL A 295 -42.82 -9.21 1.70
C VAL A 295 -41.96 -9.29 0.44
N GLU A 296 -42.26 -10.20 -0.50
CA GLU A 296 -41.62 -10.23 -1.82
C GLU A 296 -41.82 -8.91 -2.57
N GLU A 297 -43.03 -8.35 -2.55
CA GLU A 297 -43.34 -7.07 -3.17
C GLU A 297 -42.60 -5.91 -2.47
N LYS A 298 -42.56 -5.89 -1.12
CA LYS A 298 -41.79 -4.90 -0.36
C LYS A 298 -40.29 -4.98 -0.70
N LEU A 299 -39.71 -6.17 -0.73
CA LEU A 299 -38.32 -6.38 -1.11
C LEU A 299 -38.06 -5.90 -2.54
N LYS A 300 -38.95 -6.21 -3.49
CA LYS A 300 -38.83 -5.74 -4.87
C LYS A 300 -38.82 -4.21 -4.93
N LYS A 301 -39.79 -3.54 -4.31
CA LYS A 301 -39.87 -2.06 -4.28
C LYS A 301 -38.63 -1.43 -3.66
N ALA A 302 -38.13 -1.99 -2.55
CA ALA A 302 -36.93 -1.49 -1.90
C ALA A 302 -35.67 -1.69 -2.75
N ARG A 303 -35.59 -2.79 -3.50
CA ARG A 303 -34.48 -3.02 -4.45
C ARG A 303 -34.55 -2.03 -5.61
N ASP A 304 -35.73 -1.78 -6.17
CA ASP A 304 -35.92 -0.80 -7.24
C ASP A 304 -35.58 0.63 -6.77
N GLY A 305 -35.91 0.97 -5.52
CA GLY A 305 -35.52 2.23 -4.88
C GLY A 305 -34.00 2.33 -4.66
N ALA A 306 -33.41 1.29 -4.07
CA ALA A 306 -31.97 1.20 -3.85
C ALA A 306 -31.16 1.22 -5.16
N ALA A 307 -31.72 0.71 -6.26
CA ALA A 307 -31.11 0.76 -7.58
C ALA A 307 -30.90 2.20 -8.06
N ARG A 308 -31.91 3.05 -7.85
CA ARG A 308 -31.90 4.46 -8.26
C ARG A 308 -30.96 5.28 -7.39
N GLU A 309 -31.11 5.16 -6.07
CA GLU A 309 -30.30 5.92 -5.11
C GLU A 309 -28.83 5.47 -5.11
N GLY A 310 -28.59 4.15 -5.16
CA GLY A 310 -27.25 3.58 -5.17
C GLY A 310 -26.47 3.98 -6.43
N ALA A 311 -27.14 4.06 -7.59
CA ALA A 311 -26.48 4.30 -8.87
C ALA A 311 -25.92 5.71 -8.89
N GLU A 312 -26.76 6.68 -8.56
CA GLU A 312 -26.38 8.09 -8.52
C GLU A 312 -25.33 8.35 -7.43
N THR A 313 -25.48 7.75 -6.25
CA THR A 313 -24.51 7.93 -5.15
C THR A 313 -23.12 7.39 -5.53
N VAL A 314 -23.05 6.14 -6.01
CA VAL A 314 -21.77 5.53 -6.39
C VAL A 314 -21.16 6.28 -7.57
N LYS A 315 -21.97 6.65 -8.57
CA LYS A 315 -21.49 7.41 -9.74
C LYS A 315 -20.89 8.76 -9.37
N GLU A 316 -21.54 9.54 -8.50
CA GLU A 316 -21.02 10.84 -8.06
C GLU A 316 -19.76 10.71 -7.21
N GLU A 317 -19.67 9.74 -6.31
CA GLU A 317 -18.45 9.50 -5.53
C GLU A 317 -17.29 9.02 -6.41
N VAL A 318 -17.56 8.12 -7.36
CA VAL A 318 -16.56 7.66 -8.33
C VAL A 318 -16.04 8.80 -9.17
N LYS A 319 -16.93 9.68 -9.65
CA LYS A 319 -16.55 10.87 -10.40
C LYS A 319 -15.59 11.76 -9.59
N LYS A 320 -15.87 12.02 -8.31
CA LYS A 320 -14.99 12.79 -7.43
C LYS A 320 -13.63 12.13 -7.24
N MET A 321 -13.59 10.82 -6.95
CA MET A 321 -12.33 10.09 -6.78
C MET A 321 -11.47 10.10 -8.05
N VAL A 322 -12.12 10.02 -9.21
CA VAL A 322 -11.50 10.15 -10.54
C VAL A 322 -10.88 11.53 -10.73
N GLU A 323 -11.65 12.59 -10.47
CA GLU A 323 -11.19 13.98 -10.60
C GLU A 323 -10.02 14.28 -9.64
N GLU A 324 -10.08 13.78 -8.40
CA GLU A 324 -9.02 13.92 -7.40
C GLU A 324 -7.73 13.20 -7.80
N GLU A 325 -7.82 11.97 -8.35
CA GLU A 325 -6.65 11.21 -8.80
C GLU A 325 -6.00 11.85 -10.03
N LEU A 326 -6.80 12.35 -10.99
CA LEU A 326 -6.27 13.11 -12.11
C LEU A 326 -5.51 14.35 -11.65
N ALA A 327 -6.11 15.12 -10.72
CA ALA A 327 -5.46 16.30 -10.16
C ALA A 327 -4.20 15.97 -9.35
N GLN A 328 -4.14 14.82 -8.69
CA GLN A 328 -2.93 14.34 -8.02
C GLN A 328 -1.83 14.01 -9.04
N ARG A 329 -2.16 13.26 -10.10
CA ARG A 329 -1.18 12.88 -11.13
C ARG A 329 -0.64 14.08 -11.89
N GLU A 330 -1.47 15.08 -12.17
CA GLU A 330 -1.01 16.32 -12.80
C GLU A 330 -0.01 17.06 -11.91
N ARG A 331 -0.28 17.15 -10.60
CA ARG A 331 0.65 17.73 -9.62
C ARG A 331 1.97 16.96 -9.55
N GLU A 332 1.92 15.63 -9.51
CA GLU A 332 3.13 14.78 -9.50
C GLU A 332 3.94 14.91 -10.81
N ALA A 333 3.26 15.02 -11.95
CA ALA A 333 3.90 15.23 -13.24
C ALA A 333 4.55 16.61 -13.34
N GLU A 334 3.89 17.66 -12.84
CA GLU A 334 4.45 19.01 -12.76
C GLU A 334 5.67 19.06 -11.83
N GLU A 335 5.58 18.43 -10.65
CA GLU A 335 6.71 18.35 -9.72
C GLU A 335 7.91 17.65 -10.36
N ARG A 336 7.70 16.53 -11.07
CA ARG A 336 8.76 15.84 -11.82
C ARG A 336 9.39 16.73 -12.88
N ARG A 337 8.60 17.51 -13.62
CA ARG A 337 9.14 18.45 -14.63
C ARG A 337 9.97 19.54 -13.98
N VAL A 338 9.52 20.08 -12.84
CA VAL A 338 10.27 21.09 -12.09
C VAL A 338 11.57 20.51 -11.55
N GLN A 339 11.54 19.29 -10.99
CA GLN A 339 12.74 18.60 -10.50
C GLN A 339 13.73 18.31 -11.64
N GLU A 340 13.25 17.83 -12.79
CA GLU A 340 14.08 17.54 -13.96
C GLU A 340 14.70 18.84 -14.52
N GLN A 341 13.94 19.93 -14.59
CA GLN A 341 14.46 21.23 -15.01
C GLN A 341 15.53 21.73 -14.03
N ALA A 342 15.27 21.67 -12.73
CA ALA A 342 16.24 22.07 -11.71
C ALA A 342 17.52 21.21 -11.76
N GLN A 343 17.40 19.91 -12.06
CA GLN A 343 18.56 19.04 -12.25
C GLN A 343 19.36 19.45 -13.50
N ARG A 344 18.69 19.69 -14.63
CA ARG A 344 19.35 20.16 -15.86
C ARG A 344 20.05 21.50 -15.67
N GLU A 345 19.46 22.42 -14.90
CA GLU A 345 20.08 23.70 -14.56
C GLU A 345 21.34 23.53 -13.69
N ARG A 346 21.30 22.65 -12.67
CA ARG A 346 22.47 22.31 -11.84
C ARG A 346 23.59 21.68 -12.66
N GLU A 347 23.26 20.73 -13.53
CA GLU A 347 24.24 20.09 -14.43
C GLU A 347 24.86 21.10 -15.40
N ALA A 348 24.07 22.07 -15.88
CA ALA A 348 24.57 23.15 -16.74
C ALA A 348 25.47 24.14 -15.98
N GLU A 349 25.12 24.48 -14.74
CA GLU A 349 25.95 25.33 -13.86
C GLU A 349 27.27 24.63 -13.52
N GLU A 350 27.24 23.35 -13.16
CA GLU A 350 28.45 22.57 -12.87
C GLU A 350 29.39 22.53 -14.08
N LYS A 351 28.85 22.30 -15.29
CA LYS A 351 29.64 22.36 -16.54
C LYS A 351 30.27 23.73 -16.76
N ARG A 352 29.55 24.82 -16.47
CA ARG A 352 30.09 26.19 -16.56
C ARG A 352 31.23 26.43 -15.58
N VAL A 353 31.09 25.98 -14.34
CA VAL A 353 32.13 26.09 -13.31
C VAL A 353 33.36 25.27 -13.70
N GLN A 354 33.17 24.04 -14.19
CA GLN A 354 34.28 23.19 -14.68
C GLN A 354 35.00 23.82 -15.87
N GLU A 355 34.26 24.36 -16.85
CA GLU A 355 34.84 25.04 -18.02
C GLU A 355 35.60 26.31 -17.61
N GLN A 356 35.07 27.11 -16.68
CA GLN A 356 35.77 28.28 -16.15
C GLN A 356 37.05 27.88 -15.41
N ALA A 357 36.99 26.86 -14.54
CA ALA A 357 38.17 26.35 -13.84
C ALA A 357 39.23 25.80 -14.80
N GLN A 358 38.82 25.15 -15.90
CA GLN A 358 39.75 24.70 -16.93
C GLN A 358 40.41 25.88 -17.66
N ARG A 359 39.64 26.90 -18.06
CA ARG A 359 40.17 28.11 -18.69
C ARG A 359 41.16 28.85 -17.79
N GLU A 360 40.90 28.92 -16.48
CA GLU A 360 41.80 29.53 -15.50
C GLU A 360 43.11 28.74 -15.37
N ARG A 361 43.05 27.40 -15.32
CA ARG A 361 44.24 26.53 -15.32
C ARG A 361 45.07 26.69 -16.59
N GLU A 362 44.43 26.71 -17.76
CA GLU A 362 45.12 26.93 -19.04
C GLU A 362 45.77 28.32 -19.10
N ALA A 363 45.13 29.35 -18.55
CA ALA A 363 45.69 30.69 -18.47
C ALA A 363 46.85 30.80 -17.47
N GLU A 364 46.79 30.08 -16.34
CA GLU A 364 47.89 29.97 -15.38
C GLU A 364 49.09 29.21 -15.99
N GLU A 365 48.84 28.10 -16.69
CA GLU A 365 49.89 27.34 -17.37
C GLU A 365 50.58 28.18 -18.46
N LYS A 366 49.83 28.96 -19.24
CA LYS A 366 50.41 29.91 -20.20
C LYS A 366 51.29 30.96 -19.52
N ARG A 367 50.83 31.53 -18.41
CA ARG A 367 51.61 32.50 -17.61
C ARG A 367 52.88 31.88 -17.05
N ALA A 368 52.82 30.65 -16.53
CA ALA A 368 53.97 29.93 -16.03
C ALA A 368 54.99 29.62 -17.14
N LYS A 369 54.52 29.20 -18.33
CA LYS A 369 55.38 28.97 -19.51
C LYS A 369 56.05 30.27 -19.98
N GLU A 370 55.32 31.37 -20.05
CA GLU A 370 55.88 32.67 -20.44
C GLU A 370 56.91 33.18 -19.42
N GLN A 371 56.63 33.02 -18.13
CA GLN A 371 57.58 33.37 -17.06
C GLN A 371 58.85 32.50 -17.14
N ALA A 372 58.70 31.19 -17.30
CA ALA A 372 59.84 30.28 -17.47
C ALA A 372 60.67 30.61 -18.71
N GLN A 373 60.04 31.03 -19.81
CA GLN A 373 60.75 31.49 -21.01
C GLN A 373 61.52 32.78 -20.75
N ARG A 374 60.90 33.78 -20.10
CA ARG A 374 61.58 35.04 -19.73
C ARG A 374 62.76 34.80 -18.80
N GLU A 375 62.64 33.86 -17.85
CA GLU A 375 63.74 33.47 -16.97
C GLU A 375 64.89 32.81 -17.74
N ARG A 376 64.59 31.89 -18.68
CA ARG A 376 65.60 31.28 -19.57
C ARG A 376 66.30 32.32 -20.44
N GLU A 377 65.56 33.25 -21.03
CA GLU A 377 66.14 34.33 -21.84
C GLU A 377 67.01 35.27 -20.98
N ALA A 378 66.60 35.55 -19.74
CA ALA A 378 67.39 36.32 -18.79
C ALA A 378 68.67 35.58 -18.36
N GLU A 379 68.59 34.27 -18.11
CA GLU A 379 69.74 33.42 -17.78
C GLU A 379 70.70 33.32 -18.97
N GLU A 380 70.20 33.14 -20.19
CA GLU A 380 71.02 33.12 -21.41
C GLU A 380 71.74 34.47 -21.62
N LYS A 381 71.06 35.59 -21.37
CA LYS A 381 71.69 36.92 -21.41
C LYS A 381 72.80 37.04 -20.36
N ARG A 382 72.56 36.60 -19.12
CA ARG A 382 73.59 36.59 -18.06
C ARG A 382 74.77 35.70 -18.43
N ALA A 383 74.52 34.52 -19.00
CA ALA A 383 75.57 33.60 -19.45
C ALA A 383 76.40 34.20 -20.59
N LYS A 384 75.76 34.86 -21.57
CA LYS A 384 76.47 35.58 -22.64
C LYS A 384 77.30 36.74 -22.11
N GLU A 385 76.76 37.52 -21.18
CA GLU A 385 77.47 38.63 -20.55
C GLU A 385 78.65 38.15 -19.71
N GLN A 386 78.50 37.04 -18.98
CA GLN A 386 79.57 36.41 -18.22
C GLN A 386 80.66 35.83 -19.13
N ALA A 387 80.28 35.15 -20.21
CA ALA A 387 81.22 34.65 -21.22
C ALA A 387 81.98 35.79 -21.92
N GLN A 388 81.31 36.93 -22.16
CA GLN A 388 81.97 38.12 -22.70
C GLN A 388 82.96 38.72 -21.70
N ARG A 389 82.59 38.85 -20.42
CA ARG A 389 83.49 39.31 -19.36
C ARG A 389 84.70 38.38 -19.19
N GLU A 390 84.51 37.07 -19.31
CA GLU A 390 85.61 36.09 -19.29
C GLU A 390 86.53 36.25 -20.49
N ARG A 391 86.00 36.42 -21.70
CA ARG A 391 86.81 36.70 -22.90
C ARG A 391 87.58 38.01 -22.79
N GLU A 392 86.96 39.07 -22.29
CA GLU A 392 87.63 40.36 -22.04
C GLU A 392 88.70 40.24 -20.95
N ALA A 393 88.46 39.43 -19.92
CA ALA A 393 89.45 39.13 -18.89
C ALA A 393 90.60 38.27 -19.43
N GLU A 394 90.33 37.29 -20.28
CA GLU A 394 91.33 36.46 -20.94
C GLU A 394 92.16 37.27 -21.95
N GLU A 395 91.53 38.17 -22.70
CA GLU A 395 92.22 39.10 -23.60
C GLU A 395 93.11 40.08 -22.80
N LYS A 396 92.65 40.56 -21.64
CA LYS A 396 93.51 41.35 -20.73
C LYS A 396 94.68 40.54 -20.21
N ARG A 397 94.48 39.29 -19.79
CA ARG A 397 95.57 38.40 -19.36
C ARG A 397 96.55 38.10 -20.50
N ALA A 398 96.06 37.91 -21.73
CA ALA A 398 96.89 37.71 -22.90
C ALA A 398 97.70 38.97 -23.26
N LYS A 399 97.11 40.16 -23.12
CA LYS A 399 97.82 41.44 -23.29
C LYS A 399 98.85 41.68 -22.19
N GLU A 400 98.55 41.37 -20.94
CA GLU A 400 99.52 41.42 -19.83
C GLU A 400 100.65 40.41 -20.01
N GLN A 401 100.35 39.19 -20.46
CA GLN A 401 101.35 38.17 -20.75
C GLN A 401 102.24 38.61 -21.93
N ALA A 402 101.66 39.14 -23.00
CA ALA A 402 102.41 39.69 -24.13
C ALA A 402 103.26 40.92 -23.73
N GLN A 403 102.80 41.74 -22.78
CA GLN A 403 103.61 42.82 -22.20
C GLN A 403 104.75 42.29 -21.33
N ARG A 404 104.50 41.25 -20.51
CA ARG A 404 105.56 40.59 -19.73
C ARG A 404 106.61 39.95 -20.65
N ASP A 405 106.17 39.34 -21.75
CA ASP A 405 107.07 38.75 -22.75
C ASP A 405 107.85 39.83 -23.51
N ARG A 406 107.25 40.98 -23.83
CA ARG A 406 107.96 42.15 -24.39
C ARG A 406 108.99 42.73 -23.42
N VAL A 407 108.65 42.86 -22.14
CA VAL A 407 109.59 43.31 -21.10
C VAL A 407 110.71 42.28 -20.90
N ALA A 408 110.41 40.98 -20.99
CA ALA A 408 111.42 39.93 -20.94
C ALA A 408 112.32 39.91 -22.19
N GLN A 409 111.79 40.23 -23.38
CA GLN A 409 112.55 40.41 -24.60
C GLN A 409 113.43 41.67 -24.55
N GLU A 410 112.91 42.81 -24.10
CA GLU A 410 113.71 44.03 -23.89
C GLU A 410 114.80 43.83 -22.82
N LYS A 411 114.54 43.00 -21.79
CA LYS A 411 115.55 42.67 -20.78
C LYS A 411 116.65 41.77 -21.38
N LYS A 412 116.30 40.80 -22.23
CA LYS A 412 117.26 39.99 -22.98
C LYS A 412 118.06 40.80 -24.00
N GLU A 413 117.44 41.75 -24.70
CA GLU A 413 118.13 42.65 -25.64
C GLU A 413 119.05 43.65 -24.92
N LYS A 414 118.66 44.15 -23.74
CA LYS A 414 119.55 44.98 -22.89
C LYS A 414 120.70 44.18 -22.28
N GLU A 415 120.49 42.91 -21.92
CA GLU A 415 121.54 42.01 -21.43
C GLU A 415 122.50 41.60 -22.57
N GLU A 416 122.01 41.49 -23.81
CA GLU A 416 122.82 41.22 -25.00
C GLU A 416 123.61 42.47 -25.47
N GLN A 417 123.04 43.68 -25.36
CA GLN A 417 123.76 44.94 -25.59
C GLN A 417 124.80 45.23 -24.50
N GLN A 418 124.54 44.86 -23.24
CA GLN A 418 125.54 44.94 -22.16
C GLN A 418 126.66 43.90 -22.30
N LYS A 419 126.39 42.71 -22.86
CA LYS A 419 127.44 41.77 -23.24
C LYS A 419 128.29 42.28 -24.41
N ARG A 420 127.69 42.91 -25.43
CA ARG A 420 128.46 43.48 -26.56
C ARG A 420 129.33 44.68 -26.15
N ALA A 421 128.88 45.51 -25.21
CA ALA A 421 129.70 46.59 -24.63
C ALA A 421 130.81 46.07 -23.70
N ALA A 422 130.56 44.99 -22.95
CA ALA A 422 131.59 44.35 -22.11
C ALA A 422 132.61 43.55 -22.93
N ASP A 423 132.24 43.01 -24.09
CA ASP A 423 133.15 42.28 -24.97
C ASP A 423 134.03 43.22 -25.82
N GLU A 424 133.59 44.44 -26.13
CA GLU A 424 134.40 45.45 -26.82
C GLU A 424 135.48 46.08 -25.93
N GLU A 425 135.23 46.20 -24.62
CA GLU A 425 136.20 46.65 -23.62
C GLU A 425 137.20 45.53 -23.24
N LYS A 426 136.74 44.27 -23.18
CA LYS A 426 137.61 43.10 -22.99
C LYS A 426 138.50 42.79 -24.18
N VAL A 427 138.12 43.12 -25.41
CA VAL A 427 139.00 42.97 -26.60
C VAL A 427 140.15 43.99 -26.58
N ARG A 428 139.98 45.14 -25.91
CA ARG A 428 141.04 46.16 -25.77
C ARG A 428 142.05 45.82 -24.66
N GLN A 429 141.61 45.17 -23.58
CA GLN A 429 142.48 44.69 -22.50
C GLN A 429 143.09 43.29 -22.80
N ALA A 430 142.43 42.45 -23.61
CA ALA A 430 142.96 41.15 -24.04
C ALA A 430 144.04 41.23 -25.14
N LYS A 431 144.24 42.38 -25.79
CA LYS A 431 145.40 42.62 -26.68
C LYS A 431 146.68 42.99 -25.91
N GLU A 432 146.57 43.39 -24.63
CA GLU A 432 147.72 43.78 -23.81
C GLU A 432 148.20 42.62 -22.91
N GLU A 433 147.31 41.71 -22.48
CA GLU A 433 147.70 40.58 -21.62
C GLU A 433 147.84 39.22 -22.33
N ALA A 434 147.40 39.08 -23.59
CA ALA A 434 147.65 37.89 -24.40
C ALA A 434 149.10 37.77 -24.96
N MET A 435 149.97 38.75 -24.65
CA MET A 435 151.42 38.61 -24.85
C MET A 435 152.13 37.96 -23.65
N LYS A 436 151.39 37.61 -22.58
CA LYS A 436 151.94 36.92 -21.41
C LYS A 436 151.11 35.68 -21.09
N LYS A 437 151.62 34.55 -21.61
CA LYS A 437 151.41 33.19 -21.11
C LYS A 437 150.18 32.46 -21.65
N ALA A 438 150.29 32.14 -22.93
CA ALA A 438 149.94 30.80 -23.37
C ALA A 438 150.83 29.76 -22.65
N GLU A 439 150.32 29.08 -21.62
CA GLU A 439 150.76 27.72 -21.24
C GLU A 439 149.81 27.03 -20.22
N LYS A 440 149.05 26.03 -20.72
CA LYS A 440 148.77 24.68 -20.15
C LYS A 440 147.94 24.47 -18.85
N ILE A 441 147.18 23.35 -18.92
CA ILE A 441 146.55 22.48 -17.88
C ILE A 441 145.05 22.79 -17.65
N LYS A 442 144.02 21.95 -17.87
CA LYS A 442 143.67 20.50 -17.81
C LYS A 442 142.60 20.24 -16.71
N LYS A 443 141.51 19.59 -17.15
CA LYS A 443 140.73 18.51 -16.50
C LYS A 443 139.44 18.79 -15.70
N ASN A 444 138.51 17.83 -15.92
CA ASN A 444 137.41 17.31 -15.09
C ASN A 444 136.05 18.04 -15.15
N ASP A 445 134.89 17.39 -15.10
CA ASP A 445 134.45 15.99 -15.32
C ASP A 445 132.92 15.97 -15.11
N SER A 446 132.29 14.85 -15.52
CA SER A 446 131.04 14.28 -14.95
C SER A 446 129.65 14.80 -15.37
N SER A 447 129.05 14.08 -16.34
CA SER A 447 128.02 13.02 -16.12
C SER A 447 126.64 13.31 -15.46
N PRO A 448 125.63 12.47 -15.75
CA PRO A 448 124.23 12.87 -16.01
C PRO A 448 123.23 12.22 -15.00
N VAL A 449 122.05 11.77 -15.49
CA VAL A 449 121.22 10.65 -14.99
C VAL A 449 119.90 10.96 -14.24
N LEU A 450 118.79 10.52 -14.87
CA LEU A 450 117.73 9.60 -14.38
C LEU A 450 116.63 10.05 -13.37
N VAL A 451 115.38 9.71 -13.75
CA VAL A 451 114.46 8.74 -13.06
C VAL A 451 113.30 9.23 -12.17
N ARG A 452 112.11 8.69 -12.55
CA ARG A 452 110.93 8.17 -11.81
C ARG A 452 110.39 8.91 -10.58
N SER A 453 109.05 8.97 -10.47
CA SER A 453 108.30 8.43 -9.32
C SER A 453 106.75 8.46 -9.52
N PRO A 454 105.91 7.79 -8.69
CA PRO A 454 104.96 6.73 -9.07
C PRO A 454 103.48 7.05 -8.71
N LEU A 455 102.42 6.39 -9.23
CA LEU A 455 101.78 5.14 -8.76
C LEU A 455 101.55 5.09 -7.23
N MET A 456 100.31 5.20 -6.72
CA MET A 456 99.42 4.10 -6.23
C MET A 456 98.35 4.74 -5.28
N LEU A 457 97.07 4.36 -5.14
CA LEU A 457 96.50 3.05 -4.74
C LEU A 457 94.93 3.10 -4.65
N LEU A 458 94.31 1.89 -4.73
CA LEU A 458 92.98 1.40 -4.26
C LEU A 458 91.77 1.46 -5.23
N LEU A 459 91.43 0.37 -5.97
CA LEU A 459 90.67 -0.88 -5.66
C LEU A 459 89.17 -0.67 -5.31
N PHE A 460 88.21 -1.02 -6.19
CA PHE A 460 87.53 -2.33 -6.41
C PHE A 460 86.56 -2.79 -5.29
N LEU A 461 85.24 -2.82 -5.57
CA LEU A 461 84.30 -3.97 -5.35
C LEU A 461 82.80 -3.57 -5.40
N ILE A 462 82.13 -4.02 -6.48
CA ILE A 462 80.87 -4.77 -6.59
C ILE A 462 79.76 -4.61 -5.52
N GLY A 463 78.55 -4.21 -5.97
CA GLY A 463 77.36 -5.09 -5.89
C GLY A 463 76.27 -4.82 -4.84
N ALA A 464 75.10 -4.41 -5.35
CA ALA A 464 73.73 -4.85 -5.01
C ALA A 464 73.12 -4.62 -3.62
N LEU A 465 71.83 -4.24 -3.67
CA LEU A 465 70.77 -4.26 -2.61
C LEU A 465 70.96 -3.27 -1.45
N GLY A 466 70.01 -2.43 -1.07
CA GLY A 466 68.63 -2.23 -1.47
C GLY A 466 67.95 -1.20 -0.54
N CYS A 467 66.70 -0.90 -0.86
CA CYS A 467 65.60 -0.48 0.05
C CYS A 467 65.74 0.80 0.91
N ASN A 468 64.87 1.75 0.55
CA ASN A 468 63.75 2.26 1.36
C ASN A 468 63.86 3.49 2.27
N PHE A 469 62.82 4.32 2.08
CA PHE A 469 62.07 5.14 3.05
C PHE A 469 62.66 6.47 3.52
N VAL A 470 61.92 7.57 3.30
CA VAL A 470 61.00 8.20 4.28
C VAL A 470 60.55 9.56 3.73
N CYS A 471 59.25 9.71 3.44
CA CYS A 471 58.31 10.68 4.03
C CYS A 471 56.90 10.36 3.56
#